data_AF-A0A3D0YNS3-F1
#
_entry.id   AF-A0A3D0YNS3-F1
#
_cell.length_a   1.000
_cell.length_b   1.000
_cell.length_c   1.000
_cell.angle_alpha   90.00
_cell.angle_beta   90.00
_cell.angle_gamma   90.00
#
_symmetry.space_group_name_H-M   'P 1'
#
loop_
_entity.id
_entity.type
_entity.pdbx_description
1 polymer ?
#
loop_
_entity_poly.entity_id
_entity_poly.type
_entity_poly.pdbx_seq_one_letter_code
_entity_poly.pdbx_strand_id
1 'polypeptide(L)'
;MLANPKCDKEWWEKFRHEEVQYILELTGRKNSDYTGGDGCNNPFANFDASVEFNVDPLTGICVRMQDKFQRAKAFCAAGSLEVNTDGDKAKDIFRDLIGYSLIAIGMLERSE
;
A
#
# COMPACT_ATOMS: atom_id res chain seq x y z
N MET A 1 12.40 -8.24 31.77
CA MET A 1 11.17 -7.92 31.01
C MET A 1 10.56 -9.22 30.57
N LEU A 2 9.39 -9.58 31.11
CA LEU A 2 8.66 -10.77 30.69
C LEU A 2 8.22 -10.55 29.24
N ALA A 3 8.53 -11.51 28.35
CA ALA A 3 7.99 -11.50 27.00
C ALA A 3 6.47 -11.41 27.09
N ASN A 4 5.88 -10.42 26.41
CA ASN A 4 4.44 -10.28 26.33
C ASN A 4 3.89 -11.60 25.74
N PRO A 5 3.08 -12.39 26.47
CA PRO A 5 2.65 -13.73 26.04
C PRO A 5 1.75 -13.74 24.79
N LYS A 6 1.60 -12.59 24.12
CA LYS A 6 0.72 -12.35 22.98
C LYS A 6 1.37 -12.52 21.59
N CYS A 7 2.67 -12.81 21.50
CA CYS A 7 3.39 -12.83 20.21
C CYS A 7 4.09 -14.17 19.94
N ASP A 8 3.35 -15.28 20.01
CA ASP A 8 3.86 -16.60 19.62
C ASP A 8 3.65 -16.89 18.12
N LYS A 9 4.02 -18.10 17.67
CA LYS A 9 3.90 -18.50 16.26
C LYS A 9 2.45 -18.58 15.79
N GLU A 10 1.53 -18.99 16.66
CA GLU A 10 0.11 -19.10 16.34
C GLU A 10 -0.50 -17.70 16.15
N TRP A 11 -0.18 -16.78 17.06
CA TRP A 11 -0.53 -15.38 16.91
C TRP A 11 0.04 -14.79 15.62
N TRP A 12 1.33 -15.01 15.32
CA TRP A 12 1.96 -14.46 14.12
C TRP A 12 1.27 -14.94 12.86
N GLU A 13 0.97 -16.25 12.79
CA GLU A 13 0.32 -16.84 11.63
C GLU A 13 -1.09 -16.29 11.43
N LYS A 14 -1.87 -16.18 12.51
CA LYS A 14 -3.19 -15.55 12.47
C LYS A 14 -3.09 -14.08 12.02
N PHE A 15 -2.22 -13.31 12.67
CA PHE A 15 -2.03 -11.89 12.41
C PHE A 15 -1.65 -11.63 10.95
N ARG A 16 -0.65 -12.34 10.40
CA ARG A 16 -0.21 -12.11 9.02
C ARG A 16 -1.28 -12.47 7.99
N HIS A 17 -2.09 -13.51 8.25
CA HIS A 17 -3.20 -13.85 7.37
C HIS A 17 -4.27 -12.76 7.38
N GLU A 18 -4.73 -12.36 8.57
CA GLU A 18 -5.74 -11.30 8.72
C GLU A 18 -5.25 -9.98 8.09
N GLU A 19 -3.98 -9.63 8.28
CA GLU A 19 -3.41 -8.40 7.74
C GLU A 19 -3.30 -8.42 6.21
N VAL A 20 -2.92 -9.55 5.61
CA VAL A 20 -2.91 -9.71 4.14
C VAL A 20 -4.32 -9.63 3.58
N GLN A 21 -5.31 -10.29 4.18
CA GLN A 21 -6.71 -10.19 3.75
C GLN A 21 -7.21 -8.76 3.81
N TYR A 22 -6.92 -8.05 4.91
CA TYR A 22 -7.26 -6.64 5.04
C TYR A 22 -6.63 -5.78 3.93
N ILE A 23 -5.35 -6.01 3.58
CA ILE A 23 -4.68 -5.29 2.49
C ILE A 23 -5.35 -5.57 1.15
N LEU A 24 -5.73 -6.81 0.86
CA LEU A 24 -6.46 -7.17 -0.36
C LEU A 24 -7.81 -6.44 -0.45
N GLU A 25 -8.58 -6.43 0.63
CA GLU A 25 -9.85 -5.70 0.69
C GLU A 25 -9.67 -4.18 0.55
N LEU A 26 -8.66 -3.61 1.22
CA LEU A 26 -8.36 -2.19 1.16
C LEU A 26 -7.93 -1.76 -0.24
N THR A 27 -7.02 -2.50 -0.87
CA THR A 27 -6.51 -2.21 -2.21
C THR A 27 -7.57 -2.45 -3.27
N GLY A 28 -8.42 -3.47 -3.12
CA GLY A 28 -9.59 -3.68 -3.97
C GLY A 28 -10.55 -2.50 -3.95
N ARG A 29 -10.92 -2.01 -2.76
CA ARG A 29 -11.77 -0.81 -2.61
C ARG A 29 -11.14 0.43 -3.27
N LYS A 30 -9.85 0.70 -2.97
CA LYS A 30 -9.12 1.81 -3.62
C LYS A 30 -9.10 1.66 -5.13
N ASN A 31 -8.89 0.46 -5.65
CA ASN A 31 -8.89 0.22 -7.09
C ASN A 31 -10.21 0.63 -7.74
N SER A 32 -11.35 0.19 -7.16
CA SER A 32 -12.68 0.57 -7.63
C SER A 32 -12.92 2.10 -7.61
N ASP A 33 -12.42 2.79 -6.59
CA ASP A 33 -12.55 4.25 -6.49
C ASP A 33 -11.74 5.01 -7.56
N TYR A 34 -10.54 4.52 -7.91
CA TYR A 34 -9.59 5.23 -8.77
C TYR A 34 -9.62 4.84 -10.24
N THR A 35 -10.31 3.77 -10.63
CA THR A 35 -10.43 3.37 -12.04
C THR A 35 -11.62 3.99 -12.76
N GLY A 36 -12.45 4.81 -12.09
CA GLY A 36 -13.57 5.50 -12.76
C GLY A 36 -14.89 4.72 -12.76
N GLY A 37 -15.07 3.81 -11.80
CA GLY A 37 -16.31 3.07 -11.57
C GLY A 37 -16.54 1.88 -12.50
N ASP A 38 -17.77 1.36 -12.52
CA ASP A 38 -18.18 0.06 -13.13
C ASP A 38 -17.86 -0.10 -14.63
N GLY A 39 -17.44 0.96 -15.32
CA GLY A 39 -17.14 0.95 -16.75
C GLY A 39 -15.65 0.74 -17.11
N CYS A 40 -14.73 0.86 -16.15
CA CYS A 40 -13.30 0.73 -16.44
C CYS A 40 -12.74 -0.64 -16.04
N ASN A 41 -12.38 -1.42 -17.06
CA ASN A 41 -11.77 -2.74 -16.87
C ASN A 41 -10.25 -2.70 -16.68
N ASN A 42 -9.61 -1.52 -16.78
CA ASN A 42 -8.18 -1.37 -16.57
C ASN A 42 -7.89 -1.10 -15.08
N PRO A 43 -7.33 -2.07 -14.33
CA PRO A 43 -7.01 -1.88 -12.91
C PRO A 43 -5.87 -0.88 -12.68
N PHE A 44 -5.15 -0.47 -13.72
CA PHE A 44 -4.00 0.41 -13.65
C PHE A 44 -4.25 1.81 -14.20
N ALA A 45 -5.50 2.14 -14.55
CA ALA A 45 -5.84 3.37 -15.29
C ALA A 45 -5.30 4.66 -14.63
N ASN A 46 -5.37 4.76 -13.30
CA ASN A 46 -4.87 5.91 -12.55
C ASN A 46 -3.34 6.07 -12.58
N PHE A 47 -2.61 4.98 -12.77
CA PHE A 47 -1.15 5.00 -12.93
C PHE A 47 -0.77 5.19 -14.40
N ASP A 48 -1.53 4.60 -15.33
CA ASP A 48 -1.34 4.80 -16.76
C ASP A 48 -1.50 6.27 -17.14
N ALA A 49 -2.37 7.03 -16.47
CA ALA A 49 -2.51 8.47 -16.65
C ALA A 49 -1.20 9.28 -16.42
N SER A 50 -0.20 8.71 -15.74
CA SER A 50 1.10 9.37 -15.55
C SER A 50 1.86 9.60 -16.87
N VAL A 51 1.52 8.87 -17.94
CA VAL A 51 2.10 9.07 -19.27
C VAL A 51 1.77 10.44 -19.85
N GLU A 52 0.64 11.05 -19.47
CA GLU A 52 0.27 12.42 -19.85
C GLU A 52 1.29 13.45 -19.35
N PHE A 53 2.03 13.10 -18.29
CA PHE A 53 3.11 13.90 -17.71
C PHE A 53 4.51 13.42 -18.14
N ASN A 54 4.61 12.53 -19.14
CA ASN A 54 5.85 11.86 -19.55
C ASN A 54 6.54 11.08 -18.42
N VAL A 55 5.74 10.50 -17.51
CA VAL A 55 6.23 9.62 -16.44
C VAL A 55 5.80 8.20 -16.75
N ASP A 56 6.74 7.28 -16.68
CA ASP A 56 6.45 5.85 -16.76
C ASP A 56 5.59 5.40 -15.55
N PRO A 57 4.51 4.60 -15.74
CA PRO A 57 3.62 4.19 -14.65
C PRO A 57 4.32 3.51 -13.46
N LEU A 58 5.31 2.65 -13.72
CA LEU A 58 6.11 2.01 -12.66
C LEU A 58 6.92 3.05 -11.89
N THR A 59 7.52 4.00 -12.59
CA THR A 59 8.19 5.17 -11.99
C THR A 59 7.22 5.97 -11.12
N GLY A 60 5.99 6.20 -11.58
CA GLY A 60 4.93 6.84 -10.81
C GLY A 60 4.58 6.09 -9.52
N ILE A 61 4.54 4.76 -9.55
CA ILE A 61 4.37 3.91 -8.36
C ILE A 61 5.55 4.10 -7.40
N CYS A 62 6.78 4.05 -7.90
CA CYS A 62 7.97 4.25 -7.08
C CYS A 62 7.99 5.60 -6.37
N VAL A 63 7.52 6.67 -7.03
CA VAL A 63 7.35 7.99 -6.40
C VAL A 63 6.34 7.93 -5.25
N ARG A 64 5.21 7.23 -5.41
CA ARG A 64 4.23 7.05 -4.32
C ARG A 64 4.79 6.22 -3.17
N MET A 65 5.59 5.19 -3.46
CA MET A 65 6.29 4.43 -2.42
C MET A 65 7.31 5.30 -1.69
N GLN A 66 8.02 6.18 -2.40
CA GLN A 66 8.98 7.12 -1.82
C GLN A 66 8.32 8.08 -0.83
N ASP A 67 7.13 8.61 -1.14
CA ASP A 67 6.32 9.42 -0.20
C ASP A 67 6.02 8.64 1.09
N LYS A 68 5.60 7.37 0.96
CA LYS A 68 5.34 6.50 2.12
C LYS A 68 6.61 6.21 2.93
N PHE A 69 7.75 6.02 2.28
CA PHE A 69 9.03 5.86 2.99
C PHE A 69 9.46 7.13 3.73
N GLN A 70 9.20 8.33 3.20
CA GLN A 70 9.44 9.57 3.95
C GLN A 70 8.60 9.64 5.21
N ARG A 71 7.33 9.23 5.14
CA ARG A 71 6.45 9.11 6.31
C ARG A 71 6.94 8.06 7.31
N ALA A 72 7.40 6.91 6.84
CA ALA A 72 8.00 5.88 7.70
C ALA A 72 9.23 6.44 8.45
N LYS A 73 10.10 7.18 7.74
CA LYS A 73 11.28 7.82 8.31
C LYS A 73 10.87 8.83 9.40
N ALA A 74 9.86 9.66 9.15
CA ALA A 74 9.34 10.61 10.13
C ALA A 74 8.80 9.89 11.38
N PHE A 75 8.00 8.84 11.21
CA PHE A 75 7.49 8.02 12.32
C PHE A 75 8.62 7.40 13.15
N CYS A 76 9.63 6.83 12.50
CA CYS A 76 10.78 6.23 13.19
C CYS A 76 11.61 7.27 13.97
N ALA A 77 11.72 8.49 13.46
CA ALA A 77 12.48 9.56 14.11
C ALA A 77 11.73 10.18 15.31
N ALA A 78 10.42 10.38 15.18
CA ALA A 78 9.60 11.09 16.18
C ALA A 78 8.85 10.16 17.15
N GLY A 79 8.72 8.87 16.83
CA GLY A 79 7.91 7.90 17.57
C GLY A 79 6.38 8.05 17.38
N SER A 80 5.95 9.10 16.68
CA SER A 80 4.56 9.39 16.34
C SER A 80 4.48 10.17 15.02
N LEU A 81 3.26 10.29 14.48
CA LEU A 81 2.96 11.17 13.35
C LEU A 81 1.96 12.22 13.83
N GLU A 82 2.20 13.49 13.49
CA GLU A 82 1.28 14.59 13.83
C GLU A 82 -0.04 14.46 13.06
N VAL A 83 0.02 13.97 11.82
CA VAL A 83 -1.16 13.63 11.01
C VAL A 83 -1.52 12.16 11.27
N ASN A 84 -2.64 11.95 11.97
CA ASN A 84 -3.11 10.63 12.40
C ASN A 84 -4.60 10.40 12.10
N THR A 85 -5.03 10.78 10.90
CA THR A 85 -6.36 10.49 10.35
C THR A 85 -6.44 9.04 9.83
N ASP A 86 -7.66 8.53 9.63
CA ASP A 86 -7.84 7.21 9.02
C ASP A 86 -7.23 7.17 7.60
N GLY A 87 -6.44 6.13 7.30
CA GLY A 87 -5.62 6.03 6.09
C GLY A 87 -4.19 6.55 6.25
N ASP A 88 -3.89 7.18 7.39
CA ASP A 88 -2.62 7.81 7.71
C ASP A 88 -2.09 7.36 9.09
N LYS A 89 -2.37 6.12 9.49
CA LYS A 89 -1.75 5.53 10.69
C LYS A 89 -0.40 4.93 10.33
N ALA A 90 0.45 4.71 11.33
CA ALA A 90 1.77 4.08 11.12
C ALA A 90 1.69 2.74 10.36
N LYS A 91 0.64 1.94 10.59
CA LYS A 91 0.39 0.70 9.84
C LYS A 91 -0.01 0.92 8.38
N ASP A 92 -0.74 1.99 8.09
CA ASP A 92 -1.25 2.27 6.74
C ASP A 92 -0.10 2.59 5.78
N ILE A 93 1.01 3.14 6.28
CA ILE A 93 2.25 3.31 5.52
C ILE A 93 2.72 1.97 4.93
N PHE A 94 2.83 0.94 5.77
CA PHE A 94 3.32 -0.37 5.36
C PHE A 94 2.29 -1.13 4.52
N ARG A 95 1.00 -0.98 4.83
CA ARG A 95 -0.09 -1.55 4.03
C ARG A 95 -0.09 -0.97 2.61
N ASP A 96 0.09 0.34 2.47
CA ASP A 96 0.21 1.01 1.18
C ASP A 96 1.45 0.52 0.42
N LEU A 97 2.60 0.35 1.08
CA LEU A 97 3.81 -0.21 0.46
C LEU A 97 3.60 -1.63 -0.07
N ILE A 98 2.90 -2.50 0.69
CA ILE A 98 2.53 -3.84 0.23
C ILE A 98 1.57 -3.77 -0.96
N GLY A 99 0.55 -2.90 -0.90
CA GLY A 99 -0.39 -2.69 -2.00
C GLY A 99 0.27 -2.17 -3.27
N TYR A 100 1.16 -1.18 -3.17
CA TYR A 100 1.93 -0.67 -4.31
C TYR A 100 2.86 -1.72 -4.90
N SER A 101 3.46 -2.57 -4.05
CA SER A 101 4.28 -3.69 -4.52
C SER A 101 3.45 -4.70 -5.31
N LEU A 102 2.23 -5.01 -4.86
CA LEU A 102 1.30 -5.88 -5.59
C LEU A 102 0.91 -5.29 -6.95
N ILE A 103 0.62 -3.99 -7.01
CA ILE A 103 0.31 -3.29 -8.27
C ILE A 103 1.51 -3.34 -9.22
N ALA A 104 2.72 -3.07 -8.72
CA ALA A 104 3.94 -3.10 -9.53
C ALA A 104 4.17 -4.49 -10.15
N ILE A 105 3.98 -5.56 -9.37
CA ILE A 105 4.04 -6.94 -9.88
C ILE A 105 3.01 -7.15 -10.99
N GLY A 106 1.76 -6.73 -10.80
CA GLY A 106 0.73 -6.85 -11.83
C GLY A 106 1.02 -6.08 -13.12
N MET A 107 1.70 -4.92 -13.02
CA MET A 107 2.15 -4.17 -14.19
C MET A 107 3.32 -4.81 -14.92
N LEU A 108 4.24 -5.42 -14.18
CA LEU A 108 5.34 -6.18 -14.77
C LEU A 108 4.77 -7.37 -15.56
N GLU A 109 3.85 -8.14 -14.96
CA GLU A 109 3.15 -9.24 -15.64
C GLU A 109 2.40 -8.78 -16.91
N ARG A 110 1.75 -7.59 -16.87
CA ARG A 110 1.07 -7.02 -18.04
C ARG A 110 2.04 -6.70 -19.19
N SER A 111 3.31 -6.48 -18.88
CA SER A 111 4.33 -5.99 -19.82
C SER A 111 5.18 -7.12 -20.43
N GLU A 112 5.02 -8.36 -19.94
CA GLU A 112 5.58 -9.59 -20.51
C GLU A 112 4.69 -10.13 -21.64
#